data_AF-C7R638-F1
#
_entry.id   AF-C7R638-F1
#
_cell.length_a   1.000
_cell.length_b   1.000
_cell.length_c   1.000
_cell.angle_alpha   90.00
_cell.angle_beta   90.00
_cell.angle_gamma   90.00
#
_symmetry.space_group_name_H-M   'P 1'
#
loop_
_entity.id
_entity.type
_entity.pdbx_description
1 polymer ?
#
loop_
_entity_poly.entity_id
_entity_poly.type
_entity_poly.pdbx_seq_one_letter_code
_entity_poly.pdbx_strand_id
1 'polypeptide(L)'
;MPVITKIFYKESSDKYWIYIDNDYCTSVRARTFKAMDLEVGREITCPELKELENHHFKHQYGQKSWQQEKVRIDKVKEIIESVSPNLSVSIVGFGADSDEFIPQHPDESGAPDLAVVNNDTGSIVMRVEVTGTEAMRGSDYWVRPDKLTYCQNHSDENVWIVLHYQKPTEKFVFIKPDPTKEYTHKVINIRNTDEHYVIFNDTSPEVKPEEQFRQELLLN
;
A
#
# COMPACT_ATOMS: atom_id res chain seq x y z
N MET A 1 0.84 2.95 -37.26
CA MET A 1 0.37 3.36 -35.92
C MET A 1 1.52 4.04 -35.20
N PRO A 2 1.29 4.85 -34.15
CA PRO A 2 2.38 5.42 -33.35
C PRO A 2 3.26 4.31 -32.77
N VAL A 3 4.58 4.52 -32.81
CA VAL A 3 5.55 3.51 -32.35
C VAL A 3 6.56 4.11 -31.39
N ILE A 4 7.07 3.29 -30.48
CA ILE A 4 8.23 3.65 -29.67
C ILE A 4 9.44 3.78 -30.58
N THR A 5 10.01 4.98 -30.70
CA THR A 5 11.20 5.22 -31.53
C THR A 5 12.49 5.23 -30.72
N LYS A 6 12.42 5.51 -29.41
CA LYS A 6 13.59 5.55 -28.53
C LYS A 6 13.23 5.27 -27.08
N ILE A 7 14.09 4.51 -26.41
CA ILE A 7 14.08 4.26 -24.97
C ILE A 7 15.45 4.65 -24.41
N PHE A 8 15.48 5.45 -23.36
CA PHE A 8 16.71 5.91 -22.73
C PHE A 8 16.65 5.76 -21.21
N TYR A 9 17.57 5.00 -20.62
CA TYR A 9 17.66 4.90 -19.16
C TYR A 9 18.38 6.10 -18.57
N LYS A 10 17.78 6.71 -17.54
CA LYS A 10 18.31 7.86 -16.80
C LYS A 10 18.60 7.48 -15.36
N GLU A 11 19.87 7.15 -15.10
CA GLU A 11 20.40 6.74 -13.80
C GLU A 11 20.05 7.71 -12.67
N SER A 12 20.15 9.03 -12.91
CA SER A 12 19.92 10.06 -11.87
C SER A 12 18.50 10.05 -11.28
N SER A 13 17.54 9.43 -11.97
CA SER A 13 16.14 9.38 -11.55
C SER A 13 15.59 7.95 -11.52
N ASP A 14 16.42 6.96 -11.80
CA ASP A 14 16.04 5.54 -11.93
C ASP A 14 14.79 5.33 -12.81
N LYS A 15 14.80 5.91 -14.01
CA LYS A 15 13.67 5.94 -14.95
C LYS A 15 14.11 5.72 -16.39
N TYR A 16 13.23 5.12 -17.19
CA TYR A 16 13.35 5.02 -18.65
C TYR A 16 12.51 6.11 -19.31
N TRP A 17 13.12 6.94 -20.13
CA TRP A 17 12.46 7.95 -20.95
C TRP A 17 12.04 7.32 -22.27
N ILE A 18 10.75 7.35 -22.57
CA ILE A 18 10.17 6.73 -23.76
C ILE A 18 9.74 7.82 -24.74
N TYR A 19 10.15 7.65 -26.00
CA TYR A 19 9.81 8.52 -27.11
C TYR A 19 8.91 7.77 -28.09
N ILE A 20 7.83 8.40 -28.53
CA ILE A 20 6.89 7.88 -29.52
C ILE A 20 6.92 8.81 -30.73
N ASP A 21 7.12 8.25 -31.92
CA ASP A 21 7.26 9.02 -33.17
C ASP A 21 8.32 10.15 -33.09
N ASN A 22 9.38 9.92 -32.30
CA ASN A 22 10.49 10.84 -31.97
C ASN A 22 10.18 11.96 -30.97
N ASP A 23 8.95 12.07 -30.49
CA ASP A 23 8.59 13.00 -29.42
C ASP A 23 8.67 12.33 -28.05
N TYR A 24 9.17 13.06 -27.06
CA TYR A 24 9.17 12.59 -25.68
C TYR A 24 7.72 12.40 -25.21
N CYS A 25 7.35 11.19 -24.78
CA CYS A 25 6.01 10.91 -24.28
C CYS A 25 5.93 10.96 -22.75
N THR A 26 6.69 10.10 -22.07
CA THR A 26 6.68 9.96 -20.61
C THR A 26 7.95 9.25 -20.10
N SER A 27 8.13 9.26 -18.78
CA SER A 27 9.16 8.49 -18.09
C SER A 27 8.53 7.34 -17.29
N VAL A 28 9.00 6.12 -17.49
CA VAL A 28 8.58 4.90 -16.79
C VAL A 28 9.59 4.60 -15.68
N ARG A 29 9.13 4.21 -14.49
CA ARG A 29 10.04 3.83 -13.38
C ARG A 29 10.80 2.56 -13.74
N ALA A 30 12.10 2.49 -13.43
CA ALA A 30 12.89 1.29 -13.75
C ALA A 30 12.29 0.01 -13.14
N ARG A 31 11.72 0.14 -11.94
CA ARG A 31 11.05 -0.95 -11.22
C ARG A 31 9.83 -1.54 -11.95
N THR A 32 9.10 -0.74 -12.74
CA THR A 32 7.90 -1.17 -13.47
C THR A 32 8.21 -1.49 -14.94
N PHE A 33 9.25 -0.86 -15.52
CA PHE A 33 9.66 -1.03 -16.90
C PHE A 33 9.83 -2.50 -17.33
N LYS A 34 10.49 -3.30 -16.48
CA LYS A 34 10.73 -4.74 -16.72
C LYS A 34 9.46 -5.55 -16.94
N ALA A 35 8.35 -5.15 -16.34
CA ALA A 35 7.07 -5.84 -16.44
C ALA A 35 6.18 -5.33 -17.59
N MET A 36 6.57 -4.23 -18.25
CA MET A 36 5.76 -3.61 -19.31
C MET A 36 6.09 -4.12 -20.71
N ASP A 37 7.19 -4.86 -20.88
CA ASP A 37 7.62 -5.43 -22.17
C ASP A 37 7.76 -4.37 -23.28
N LEU A 38 8.24 -3.18 -22.92
CA LEU A 38 8.40 -2.05 -23.85
C LEU A 38 9.70 -2.19 -24.63
N GLU A 39 9.61 -2.13 -25.95
CA GLU A 39 10.74 -2.16 -26.86
C GLU A 39 10.59 -1.17 -28.02
N VAL A 40 11.70 -0.77 -28.63
CA VAL A 40 11.70 0.09 -29.82
C VAL A 40 11.02 -0.65 -30.98
N GLY A 41 10.09 0.03 -31.66
CA GLY A 41 9.25 -0.55 -32.72
C GLY A 41 7.89 -1.05 -32.24
N ARG A 42 7.65 -1.14 -30.92
CA ARG A 42 6.34 -1.49 -30.39
C ARG A 42 5.30 -0.43 -30.74
N GLU A 43 4.18 -0.88 -31.28
CA GLU A 43 3.02 -0.04 -31.54
C GLU A 43 2.29 0.29 -30.22
N ILE A 44 2.24 1.57 -29.88
CA ILE A 44 1.55 2.09 -28.69
C ILE A 44 1.42 3.61 -28.82
N THR A 45 0.30 4.15 -28.37
CA THR A 45 0.08 5.59 -28.29
C THR A 45 0.61 6.17 -26.97
N CYS A 46 0.91 7.47 -26.96
CA CYS A 46 1.37 8.11 -25.73
C CYS A 46 0.34 8.07 -24.57
N PRO A 47 -0.97 8.26 -24.82
CA PRO A 47 -1.99 8.03 -23.79
C PRO A 47 -2.00 6.61 -23.23
N GLU A 48 -1.93 5.58 -24.08
CA GLU A 48 -1.89 4.18 -23.62
C GLU A 48 -0.66 3.90 -22.75
N LEU A 49 0.51 4.43 -23.14
CA LEU A 49 1.72 4.27 -22.33
C LEU A 49 1.63 4.97 -20.97
N LYS A 50 1.03 6.16 -20.93
CA LYS A 50 0.79 6.88 -19.66
C LYS A 50 -0.18 6.12 -18.77
N GLU A 51 -1.22 5.53 -19.35
CA GLU A 51 -2.19 4.68 -18.64
C GLU A 51 -1.48 3.45 -18.03
N LEU A 52 -0.65 2.76 -18.82
CA LEU A 52 0.13 1.60 -18.36
C LEU A 52 1.03 1.96 -17.17
N GLU A 53 1.76 3.09 -17.20
CA GLU A 53 2.61 3.49 -16.07
C GLU A 53 1.82 3.96 -14.85
N ASN A 54 0.76 4.75 -15.05
CA ASN A 54 -0.03 5.28 -13.94
C ASN A 54 -0.81 4.18 -13.21
N HIS A 55 -1.22 3.14 -13.93
CA HIS A 55 -2.07 2.07 -13.41
C HIS A 55 -1.40 0.70 -13.41
N HIS A 56 -0.07 0.62 -13.57
CA HIS A 56 0.72 -0.62 -13.62
C HIS A 56 0.31 -1.63 -12.53
N PHE A 57 0.42 -1.22 -11.26
CA PHE A 57 0.08 -2.09 -10.14
C PHE A 57 -1.41 -2.44 -10.11
N LYS A 58 -2.30 -1.50 -10.47
CA LYS A 58 -3.74 -1.77 -10.55
C LYS A 58 -4.05 -2.86 -11.59
N HIS A 59 -3.43 -2.80 -12.77
CA HIS A 59 -3.55 -3.82 -13.80
C HIS A 59 -2.88 -5.15 -13.40
N GLN A 60 -1.74 -5.09 -12.72
CA GLN A 60 -0.98 -6.27 -12.29
C GLN A 60 -1.71 -7.09 -11.23
N TYR A 61 -2.42 -6.42 -10.30
CA TYR A 61 -3.15 -7.07 -9.21
C TYR A 61 -4.60 -7.45 -9.60
N GLY A 62 -5.26 -6.65 -10.46
CA GLY A 62 -6.60 -6.91 -11.00
C GLY A 62 -7.74 -6.69 -10.01
N GLN A 63 -8.99 -6.62 -10.49
CA GLN A 63 -10.17 -6.28 -9.67
C GLN A 63 -10.41 -7.21 -8.47
N LYS A 64 -10.00 -8.49 -8.56
CA LYS A 64 -10.15 -9.43 -7.44
C LYS A 64 -9.36 -9.01 -6.20
N SER A 65 -8.23 -8.30 -6.34
CA SER A 65 -7.47 -7.84 -5.17
C SER A 65 -8.20 -6.76 -4.37
N TRP A 66 -9.11 -6.02 -5.02
CA TRP A 66 -9.87 -4.91 -4.44
C TRP A 66 -11.02 -5.44 -3.58
N GLN A 67 -11.74 -6.44 -4.09
CA GLN A 67 -12.75 -7.15 -3.30
C GLN A 67 -12.14 -7.79 -2.04
N GLN A 68 -10.92 -8.34 -2.17
CA GLN A 68 -10.19 -8.88 -1.03
C GLN A 68 -9.76 -7.79 -0.04
N GLU A 69 -9.45 -6.58 -0.51
CA GLU A 69 -9.11 -5.44 0.33
C GLU A 69 -10.30 -5.01 1.20
N LYS A 70 -11.49 -4.90 0.60
CA LYS A 70 -12.73 -4.65 1.34
C LYS A 70 -12.95 -5.68 2.45
N VAL A 71 -12.78 -6.98 2.15
CA VAL A 71 -12.88 -8.05 3.15
C VAL A 71 -11.87 -7.87 4.29
N ARG A 72 -10.62 -7.47 4.00
CA ARG A 72 -9.61 -7.20 5.05
C ARG A 72 -10.05 -6.04 5.96
N ILE A 73 -10.52 -4.96 5.35
CA ILE A 73 -10.94 -3.75 6.05
C ILE A 73 -12.14 -4.05 6.94
N ASP A 74 -13.14 -4.76 6.43
CA ASP A 74 -14.31 -5.18 7.20
C ASP A 74 -13.91 -6.04 8.40
N LYS A 75 -12.97 -6.98 8.22
CA LYS A 75 -12.46 -7.83 9.29
C LYS A 75 -11.72 -7.05 10.38
N VAL A 76 -10.87 -6.10 10.01
CA VAL A 76 -10.17 -5.25 10.99
C VAL A 76 -11.15 -4.30 11.68
N LYS A 77 -12.13 -3.77 10.96
CA LYS A 77 -13.22 -2.97 11.51
C LYS A 77 -14.00 -3.74 12.57
N GLU A 78 -14.40 -4.99 12.29
CA GLU A 78 -15.06 -5.88 13.25
C GLU A 78 -14.22 -6.05 14.54
N ILE A 79 -12.90 -6.22 14.43
CA ILE A 79 -11.99 -6.33 15.57
C ILE A 79 -12.02 -5.06 16.44
N ILE A 80 -11.99 -3.89 15.81
CA ILE A 80 -11.96 -2.59 16.50
C ILE A 80 -13.32 -2.31 17.16
N GLU A 81 -14.42 -2.46 16.43
CA GLU A 81 -15.77 -2.18 16.93
C GLU A 81 -16.18 -3.17 18.03
N SER A 82 -15.60 -4.36 18.08
CA SER A 82 -15.82 -5.30 19.19
C SER A 82 -15.16 -4.89 20.51
N VAL A 83 -14.26 -3.90 20.51
CA VAL A 83 -13.54 -3.45 21.72
C VAL A 83 -14.46 -2.63 22.63
N SER A 84 -15.23 -1.70 22.07
CA SER A 84 -16.08 -0.80 22.84
C SER A 84 -17.21 -0.24 21.96
N PRO A 85 -18.46 -0.17 22.47
CA PRO A 85 -19.57 0.45 21.75
C PRO A 85 -19.39 1.97 21.55
N ASN A 86 -18.46 2.60 22.30
CA ASN A 86 -18.18 4.03 22.19
C ASN A 86 -17.16 4.34 21.10
N LEU A 87 -16.66 3.35 20.36
CA LEU A 87 -15.79 3.54 19.21
C LEU A 87 -16.59 3.39 17.92
N SER A 88 -16.30 4.22 16.93
CA SER A 88 -16.74 4.03 15.55
C SER A 88 -15.55 4.05 14.61
N VAL A 89 -15.65 3.27 13.54
CA VAL A 89 -14.62 3.19 12.50
C VAL A 89 -15.10 3.88 11.24
N SER A 90 -14.41 4.95 10.86
CA SER A 90 -14.60 5.63 9.58
C SER A 90 -13.56 5.14 8.58
N ILE A 91 -14.03 4.71 7.42
CA ILE A 91 -13.14 4.41 6.29
C ILE A 91 -12.71 5.74 5.67
N VAL A 92 -11.42 6.06 5.79
CA VAL A 92 -10.84 7.34 5.32
C VAL A 92 -9.81 7.13 4.21
N GLY A 93 -9.35 5.89 4.00
CA GLY A 93 -8.44 5.53 2.92
C GLY A 93 -9.10 5.51 1.55
N PHE A 94 -8.31 5.87 0.54
CA PHE A 94 -8.75 5.94 -0.85
C PHE A 94 -8.97 4.54 -1.45
N GLY A 95 -10.18 4.21 -1.88
CA GLY A 95 -10.52 2.92 -2.50
C GLY A 95 -10.94 1.81 -1.51
N ALA A 96 -10.96 2.11 -0.21
CA ALA A 96 -11.30 1.16 0.84
C ALA A 96 -12.80 0.77 0.90
N ASP A 97 -13.70 1.55 0.27
CA ASP A 97 -15.15 1.26 0.24
C ASP A 97 -15.77 1.27 -1.17
N SER A 98 -14.98 1.36 -2.24
CA SER A 98 -15.52 1.39 -3.60
C SER A 98 -14.99 0.24 -4.46
N ASP A 99 -15.91 -0.53 -5.04
CA ASP A 99 -15.62 -1.44 -6.15
C ASP A 99 -15.40 -0.67 -7.48
N GLU A 100 -15.60 0.66 -7.47
CA GLU A 100 -15.50 1.52 -8.64
C GLU A 100 -14.12 2.19 -8.77
N PHE A 101 -13.70 2.36 -10.03
CA PHE A 101 -12.47 3.04 -10.40
C PHE A 101 -12.52 4.51 -9.98
N ILE A 102 -11.76 4.89 -8.95
CA ILE A 102 -11.58 6.30 -8.59
C ILE A 102 -10.19 6.77 -9.11
N PRO A 103 -10.14 7.72 -10.05
CA PRO A 103 -8.91 8.18 -10.72
C PRO A 103 -8.10 9.24 -9.96
N GLN A 104 -8.57 9.74 -8.81
CA GLN A 104 -7.79 10.67 -7.99
C GLN A 104 -6.79 9.91 -7.11
N HIS A 105 -5.67 10.53 -6.77
CA HIS A 105 -4.77 10.00 -5.76
C HIS A 105 -5.12 10.67 -4.43
N PRO A 106 -4.95 10.00 -3.27
CA PRO A 106 -5.02 10.71 -1.99
C PRO A 106 -4.03 11.88 -2.00
N ASP A 107 -4.37 12.96 -1.30
CA ASP A 107 -3.51 14.15 -1.17
C ASP A 107 -2.15 13.79 -0.54
N GLU A 108 -2.10 12.69 0.23
CA GLU A 108 -0.88 12.11 0.80
C GLU A 108 -0.75 10.60 0.56
N SER A 109 0.41 10.18 0.06
CA SER A 109 0.73 8.77 -0.16
C SER A 109 0.92 8.04 1.16
N GLY A 110 0.28 6.88 1.31
CA GLY A 110 0.45 6.01 2.48
C GLY A 110 -0.44 6.34 3.68
N ALA A 111 -1.40 7.26 3.51
CA ALA A 111 -2.42 7.55 4.51
C ALA A 111 -3.18 6.26 4.91
N PRO A 112 -3.49 6.07 6.23
CA PRO A 112 -4.18 4.90 6.75
C PRO A 112 -5.61 4.73 6.20
N ASP A 113 -6.07 3.49 6.13
CA ASP A 113 -7.40 3.16 5.61
C ASP A 113 -8.54 3.52 6.55
N LEU A 114 -8.28 3.46 7.85
CA LEU A 114 -9.28 3.62 8.90
C LEU A 114 -8.89 4.72 9.89
N ALA A 115 -9.89 5.50 10.29
CA ALA A 115 -9.83 6.37 11.46
C ALA A 115 -10.80 5.84 12.50
N VAL A 116 -10.30 5.57 13.71
CA VAL A 116 -11.09 5.18 14.86
C VAL A 116 -11.43 6.42 15.67
N VAL A 117 -12.71 6.66 15.90
CA VAL A 117 -13.24 7.85 16.57
C VAL A 117 -13.93 7.44 17.86
N ASN A 118 -13.67 8.17 18.93
CA ASN A 118 -14.45 8.06 20.16
C ASN A 118 -15.76 8.85 19.98
N ASN A 119 -16.90 8.17 20.09
CA ASN A 119 -18.23 8.73 19.85
C ASN A 119 -18.64 9.77 20.89
N ASP A 120 -18.09 9.70 22.11
CA ASP A 120 -18.42 10.64 23.19
C ASP A 120 -17.72 11.99 22.99
N THR A 121 -16.49 11.98 22.47
CA THR A 121 -15.65 13.17 22.31
C THR A 121 -15.55 13.67 20.87
N GLY A 122 -15.83 12.81 19.89
CA GLY A 122 -15.60 13.05 18.46
C GLY A 122 -14.13 13.05 18.05
N SER A 123 -13.20 12.69 18.95
CA SER A 123 -11.75 12.71 18.67
C SER A 123 -11.28 11.42 18.00
N ILE A 124 -10.32 11.53 17.08
CA ILE A 124 -9.61 10.38 16.53
C ILE A 124 -8.68 9.82 17.61
N VAL A 125 -8.85 8.55 17.95
CA VAL A 125 -8.03 7.85 18.96
C VAL A 125 -6.93 7.00 18.35
N MET A 126 -7.13 6.55 17.11
CA MET A 126 -6.19 5.71 16.39
C MET A 126 -6.43 5.80 14.88
N ARG A 127 -5.35 5.76 14.09
CA ARG A 127 -5.42 5.49 12.66
C ARG A 127 -4.87 4.11 12.37
N VAL A 128 -5.57 3.37 11.52
CA VAL A 128 -5.21 1.98 11.20
C VAL A 128 -5.09 1.82 9.70
N GLU A 129 -3.87 1.49 9.26
CA GLU A 129 -3.58 1.03 7.91
C GLU A 129 -3.87 -0.48 7.84
N VAL A 130 -4.66 -0.91 6.88
CA VAL A 130 -5.02 -2.31 6.69
C VAL A 130 -4.37 -2.82 5.41
N THR A 131 -3.32 -3.61 5.56
CA THR A 131 -2.58 -4.11 4.40
C THR A 131 -2.35 -5.62 4.48
N GLY A 132 -1.63 -6.18 3.51
CA GLY A 132 -1.37 -7.61 3.42
C GLY A 132 -1.84 -8.24 2.12
N THR A 133 -1.76 -9.57 2.07
CA THR A 133 -2.08 -10.37 0.89
C THR A 133 -2.91 -11.57 1.33
N GLU A 134 -3.73 -12.12 0.43
CA GLU A 134 -4.59 -13.26 0.76
C GLU A 134 -3.82 -14.44 1.37
N ALA A 135 -2.61 -14.72 0.85
CA ALA A 135 -1.77 -15.83 1.31
C ALA A 135 -0.44 -15.31 1.84
N MET A 136 -0.11 -15.67 3.08
CA MET A 136 1.19 -15.40 3.67
C MET A 136 2.30 -16.11 2.88
N ARG A 137 3.39 -15.39 2.59
CA ARG A 137 4.57 -15.93 1.89
C ARG A 137 5.70 -16.13 2.90
N GLY A 138 6.03 -17.38 3.20
CA GLY A 138 7.05 -17.69 4.20
C GLY A 138 6.58 -17.36 5.62
N SER A 139 7.51 -16.96 6.49
CA SER A 139 7.28 -16.65 7.91
C SER A 139 7.33 -15.16 8.25
N ASP A 140 7.75 -14.33 7.30
CA ASP A 140 7.97 -12.91 7.53
C ASP A 140 6.78 -12.05 7.09
N TYR A 141 6.75 -10.83 7.60
CA TYR A 141 5.71 -9.83 7.38
C TYR A 141 6.27 -8.69 6.54
N TRP A 142 5.67 -8.44 5.39
CA TRP A 142 6.20 -7.48 4.42
C TRP A 142 5.31 -6.25 4.39
N VAL A 143 5.87 -5.10 4.76
CA VAL A 143 5.19 -3.81 4.75
C VAL A 143 5.91 -2.91 3.74
N ARG A 144 5.16 -2.24 2.87
CA ARG A 144 5.76 -1.30 1.94
C ARG A 144 6.27 -0.05 2.68
N PRO A 145 7.44 0.51 2.31
CA PRO A 145 8.01 1.67 2.97
C PRO A 145 7.07 2.88 3.05
N ASP A 146 6.25 3.13 2.02
CA ASP A 146 5.33 4.28 2.00
C ASP A 146 4.32 4.27 3.17
N LYS A 147 3.95 3.09 3.69
CA LYS A 147 3.06 2.96 4.85
C LYS A 147 3.76 3.29 6.18
N LEU A 148 5.07 3.08 6.25
CA LEU A 148 5.88 3.45 7.41
C LEU A 148 6.23 4.94 7.39
N THR A 149 6.48 5.50 6.20
CA THR A 149 6.74 6.93 6.02
C THR A 149 5.61 7.80 6.55
N TYR A 150 4.35 7.39 6.38
CA TYR A 150 3.22 8.13 6.97
C TYR A 150 3.36 8.26 8.49
N CYS A 151 3.65 7.16 9.19
CA CYS A 151 3.84 7.16 10.64
C CYS A 151 5.06 8.00 11.07
N GLN A 152 6.15 7.96 10.32
CA GLN A 152 7.34 8.77 10.58
C GLN A 152 7.05 10.28 10.43
N ASN A 153 6.19 10.67 9.50
CA ASN A 153 5.78 12.06 9.28
C ASN A 153 4.72 12.54 10.30
N HIS A 154 3.96 11.62 10.89
CA HIS A 154 2.88 11.88 11.85
C HIS A 154 3.18 11.26 13.22
N SER A 155 4.34 11.61 13.78
CA SER A 155 4.85 11.02 15.03
C SER A 155 3.98 11.29 16.28
N ASP A 156 3.10 12.29 16.21
CA ASP A 156 2.12 12.64 17.24
C ASP A 156 0.81 11.84 17.13
N GLU A 157 0.59 11.15 16.01
CA GLU A 157 -0.61 10.34 15.80
C GLU A 157 -0.43 8.89 16.27
N ASN A 158 -1.50 8.31 16.81
CA ASN A 158 -1.53 6.90 17.14
C ASN A 158 -1.79 6.05 15.88
N VAL A 159 -0.72 5.76 15.13
CA VAL A 159 -0.80 4.95 13.90
C VAL A 159 -0.46 3.49 14.16
N TRP A 160 -1.26 2.59 13.60
CA TRP A 160 -1.05 1.14 13.59
C TRP A 160 -1.17 0.58 12.16
N ILE A 161 -0.42 -0.48 11.87
CA ILE A 161 -0.56 -1.25 10.64
C ILE A 161 -1.06 -2.64 11.02
N VAL A 162 -2.16 -3.09 10.41
CA VAL A 162 -2.71 -4.42 10.60
C VAL A 162 -2.57 -5.21 9.31
N LEU A 163 -1.82 -6.31 9.37
CA LEU A 163 -1.74 -7.26 8.27
C LEU A 163 -2.79 -8.33 8.45
N HIS A 164 -3.61 -8.56 7.41
CA HIS A 164 -4.53 -9.69 7.36
C HIS A 164 -4.11 -10.68 6.28
N TYR A 165 -3.92 -11.93 6.70
CA TYR A 165 -3.68 -13.07 5.83
C TYR A 165 -4.85 -14.04 5.97
N GLN A 166 -5.48 -14.43 4.86
CA GLN A 166 -6.58 -15.40 4.87
C GLN A 166 -6.08 -16.86 4.83
N LYS A 167 -4.88 -17.08 4.28
CA LYS A 167 -4.28 -18.40 4.05
C LYS A 167 -2.81 -18.45 4.54
N PRO A 168 -2.31 -19.63 4.95
CA PRO A 168 -3.00 -20.93 5.00
C PRO A 168 -4.02 -21.06 6.14
N THR A 169 -3.85 -20.27 7.19
CA THR A 169 -4.82 -20.07 8.27
C THR A 169 -5.00 -18.58 8.44
N GLU A 170 -6.23 -18.14 8.76
CA GLU A 170 -6.48 -16.74 9.00
C GLU A 170 -5.58 -16.21 10.12
N LYS A 171 -4.88 -15.10 9.86
CA LYS A 171 -3.94 -14.49 10.80
C LYS A 171 -3.98 -12.98 10.67
N PHE A 172 -4.03 -12.32 11.83
CA PHE A 172 -3.80 -10.89 11.97
C PHE A 172 -2.42 -10.66 12.58
N VAL A 173 -1.71 -9.66 12.08
CA VAL A 173 -0.43 -9.19 12.64
C VAL A 173 -0.55 -7.70 12.90
N PHE A 174 -0.39 -7.31 14.15
CA PHE A 174 -0.50 -5.94 14.59
C PHE A 174 0.90 -5.35 14.69
N ILE A 175 1.17 -4.32 13.90
CA ILE A 175 2.46 -3.66 13.83
C ILE A 175 2.27 -2.22 14.32
N LYS A 176 3.04 -1.87 15.35
CA LYS A 176 3.18 -0.50 15.85
C LYS A 176 4.53 0.04 15.37
N PRO A 177 4.57 0.85 14.29
CA PRO A 177 5.83 1.41 13.82
C PRO A 177 6.44 2.36 14.85
N ASP A 178 7.77 2.42 14.86
CA ASP A 178 8.53 3.41 15.62
C ASP A 178 8.79 4.61 14.70
N PRO A 179 8.18 5.79 14.99
CA PRO A 179 8.32 6.96 14.13
C PRO A 179 9.75 7.50 14.08
N THR A 180 10.62 7.12 15.03
CA THR A 180 12.01 7.58 15.10
C THR A 180 13.00 6.64 14.41
N LYS A 181 12.55 5.43 14.04
CA LYS A 181 13.41 4.40 13.47
C LYS A 181 13.59 4.59 11.97
N GLU A 182 14.83 4.47 11.51
CA GLU A 182 15.13 4.36 10.09
C GLU A 182 14.97 2.90 9.63
N TYR A 183 13.95 2.63 8.82
CA TYR A 183 13.68 1.29 8.30
C TYR A 183 14.48 1.00 7.03
N THR A 184 15.24 -0.09 7.06
CA THR A 184 15.89 -0.62 5.86
C THR A 184 14.90 -1.46 5.05
N HIS A 185 14.88 -1.27 3.74
CA HIS A 185 14.02 -2.03 2.84
C HIS A 185 14.83 -3.01 2.01
N LYS A 186 14.20 -4.12 1.62
CA LYS A 186 14.70 -5.07 0.63
C LYS A 186 13.92 -4.93 -0.66
N VAL A 187 14.62 -5.12 -1.78
CA VAL A 187 14.00 -5.22 -3.10
C VAL A 187 13.60 -6.67 -3.33
N ILE A 188 12.33 -6.90 -3.62
CA ILE A 188 11.75 -8.20 -3.93
C ILE A 188 11.14 -8.11 -5.33
N ASN A 189 11.59 -8.98 -6.23
CA ASN A 189 11.00 -9.05 -7.56
C ASN A 189 9.70 -9.89 -7.52
N ILE A 190 8.57 -9.26 -7.86
CA ILE A 190 7.26 -9.90 -7.92
C ILE A 190 6.72 -9.69 -9.35
N ARG A 191 6.58 -10.79 -10.10
CA ARG A 191 6.09 -10.78 -11.49
C ARG A 191 6.84 -9.75 -12.36
N ASN A 192 8.17 -9.80 -12.34
CA ASN A 192 9.07 -8.89 -13.05
C ASN A 192 8.99 -7.42 -12.62
N THR A 193 8.28 -7.09 -11.53
CA THR A 193 8.27 -5.76 -10.94
C THR A 193 9.13 -5.76 -9.68
N ASP A 194 10.03 -4.79 -9.55
CA ASP A 194 10.83 -4.63 -8.34
C ASP A 194 10.01 -3.86 -7.29
N GLU A 195 9.68 -4.52 -6.18
CA GLU A 195 8.92 -3.95 -5.08
C GLU A 195 9.80 -3.84 -3.82
N HIS A 196 9.61 -2.76 -3.08
CA HIS A 196 10.42 -2.48 -1.88
C HIS A 196 9.58 -2.83 -0.65
N TYR A 197 10.16 -3.59 0.27
CA TYR A 197 9.50 -3.98 1.52
C TYR A 197 10.44 -3.87 2.71
N VAL A 198 9.89 -3.39 3.81
CA VAL A 198 10.45 -3.57 5.15
C VAL A 198 9.93 -4.89 5.69
N ILE A 199 10.85 -5.70 6.22
CA ILE A 199 10.55 -7.07 6.65
C ILE A 199 10.53 -7.11 8.18
N PHE A 200 9.38 -7.49 8.72
CA PHE A 200 9.18 -7.79 10.14
C PHE A 200 8.99 -9.30 10.32
N ASN A 201 9.09 -9.75 11.57
CA ASN A 201 8.83 -11.12 12.00
C ASN A 201 8.32 -11.11 13.44
N ASP A 202 7.97 -12.27 14.00
CA ASP A 202 7.43 -12.41 15.36
C ASP A 202 8.35 -11.88 16.47
N THR A 203 9.65 -11.70 16.19
CA THR A 203 10.62 -11.15 17.16
C THR A 203 10.88 -9.66 16.98
N SER A 204 10.29 -9.05 15.95
CA SER A 204 10.45 -7.62 15.68
C SER A 204 9.75 -6.81 16.77
N PRO A 205 10.42 -5.82 17.40
CA PRO A 205 9.83 -5.04 18.49
C PRO A 205 8.51 -4.35 18.12
N GLU A 206 8.32 -4.03 16.83
CA GLU A 206 7.11 -3.40 16.29
C GLU A 206 5.92 -4.36 16.21
N VAL A 207 6.15 -5.66 16.12
CA VAL A 207 5.07 -6.66 16.10
C VAL A 207 4.55 -6.83 17.52
N LYS A 208 3.30 -6.44 17.74
CA LYS A 208 2.65 -6.46 19.06
C LYS A 208 1.53 -7.50 19.12
N PRO A 209 1.23 -8.03 20.30
CA PRO A 209 0.02 -8.82 20.53
C PRO A 209 -1.25 -7.99 20.26
N GLU A 210 -2.33 -8.68 19.88
CA GLU A 210 -3.64 -8.07 19.66
C GLU A 210 -4.15 -7.33 20.91
N GLU A 211 -3.88 -7.87 22.09
CA GLU A 211 -4.27 -7.28 23.37
C GLU A 211 -3.67 -5.89 23.57
N GLN A 212 -2.44 -5.66 23.11
CA GLN A 212 -1.83 -4.33 23.19
C GLN A 212 -2.53 -3.36 22.23
N PHE A 213 -2.83 -3.78 21.01
CA PHE A 213 -3.62 -2.99 20.06
C PHE A 213 -4.98 -2.61 20.64
N ARG A 214 -5.70 -3.57 21.25
CA ARG A 214 -6.99 -3.34 21.90
C ARG A 214 -6.89 -2.40 23.11
N GLN A 215 -5.82 -2.47 23.89
CA GLN A 215 -5.59 -1.55 25.00
C GLN A 215 -5.38 -0.12 24.51
N GLU A 216 -4.60 0.10 23.45
CA GLU A 216 -4.37 1.44 22.90
C GLU A 216 -5.64 2.08 22.31
N LEU A 217 -6.62 1.27 21.89
CA LEU A 217 -7.95 1.76 21.49
C LEU A 217 -8.79 2.32 22.67
N LEU A 218 -8.51 1.87 23.89
CA LEU A 218 -9.24 2.28 25.11
C LEU A 218 -8.54 3.40 25.89
N LEU A 219 -7.26 3.62 25.62
CA LEU A 219 -6.43 4.60 26.32
C LEU A 219 -6.60 6.01 25.72
N ASN A 220 -7.83 6.54 25.54
CA ASN A 220 -8.08 7.95 25.16
C ASN A 220 -9.50 8.42 25.48
#